data_AF-A0A8G0LIY4-F1
#
_entry.id   AF-A0A8G0LIY4-F1
#
_cell.length_a   1.000
_cell.length_b   1.000
_cell.length_c   1.000
_cell.angle_alpha   90.00
_cell.angle_beta   90.00
_cell.angle_gamma   90.00
#
_symmetry.space_group_name_H-M   'P 1'
#
loop_
_entity.id
_entity.type
_entity.pdbx_description
1 polymer ?
#
loop_
_entity_poly.entity_id
_entity_poly.type
_entity_poly.pdbx_seq_one_letter_code
_entity_poly.pdbx_strand_id
1 'polypeptide(L)'
;MPNSYGGDFANKQLATDIYTAPGAQASQAAVDAIEKAGMSWVYMSCSFWYEYSLAMGEPWYGFDIPNKKVTFYDDGKTRINTSTWIQCGRAAAQLLSLKELPDDENDQSPTISQWRNKILYISSFLVSQRDMLDSVHKALGTTDSDWQIEYEPTDVRFKRGQEIFKTGNVVGFGMAMYSRVFYPNGDGNFESKYGLANKVLGLPEEDFDEATKLAVEMAEAGFGPRRIETISALRH
;
A
#
# COMPACT_ATOMS: atom_id res chain seq x y z
N MET A 1 10.03 -3.77 -16.53
CA MET A 1 9.91 -3.57 -15.07
C MET A 1 8.91 -2.45 -14.82
N PRO A 2 8.10 -2.52 -13.76
CA PRO A 2 7.41 -1.33 -13.32
C PRO A 2 8.46 -0.27 -12.97
N ASN A 3 8.26 0.91 -13.53
CA ASN A 3 9.13 2.06 -13.31
C ASN A 3 8.57 2.99 -12.23
N SER A 4 7.39 2.68 -11.71
CA SER A 4 6.71 3.39 -10.63
C SER A 4 5.81 2.40 -9.88
N TYR A 5 5.60 2.69 -8.59
CA TYR A 5 4.93 1.82 -7.64
C TYR A 5 4.05 2.65 -6.71
N GLY A 6 2.88 2.14 -6.32
CA GLY A 6 2.00 2.97 -5.52
C GLY A 6 0.56 2.54 -5.33
N GLY A 7 -0.24 3.53 -4.91
CA GLY A 7 -1.70 3.47 -4.91
C GLY A 7 -2.28 3.52 -6.33
N ASP A 8 -3.58 3.77 -6.44
CA ASP A 8 -4.26 3.81 -7.74
C ASP A 8 -3.86 5.06 -8.55
N PHE A 9 -2.96 4.87 -9.52
CA PHE A 9 -2.47 5.94 -10.38
C PHE A 9 -3.52 6.52 -11.35
N ALA A 10 -4.61 5.77 -11.62
CA ALA A 10 -5.72 6.26 -12.42
C ALA A 10 -6.57 7.29 -11.65
N ASN A 11 -6.63 7.17 -10.32
CA ASN A 11 -7.34 8.11 -9.46
C ASN A 11 -6.48 9.35 -9.16
N LYS A 12 -6.56 10.35 -10.04
CA LYS A 12 -5.73 11.56 -9.95
C LYS A 12 -5.95 12.39 -8.69
N GLN A 13 -7.18 12.40 -8.15
CA GLN A 13 -7.44 13.10 -6.89
C GLN A 13 -6.78 12.36 -5.72
N LEU A 14 -6.97 11.05 -5.62
CA LEU A 14 -6.31 10.24 -4.60
C LEU A 14 -4.79 10.38 -4.69
N ALA A 15 -4.21 10.24 -5.90
CA ALA A 15 -2.78 10.39 -6.12
C ALA A 15 -2.25 11.76 -5.64
N THR A 16 -2.99 12.83 -5.91
CA THR A 16 -2.66 14.19 -5.44
C THR A 16 -2.67 14.28 -3.92
N ASP A 17 -3.65 13.64 -3.27
CA ASP A 17 -3.79 13.68 -1.82
C ASP A 17 -2.72 12.83 -1.10
N ILE A 18 -2.42 11.63 -1.62
CA ILE A 18 -1.52 10.66 -0.97
C ILE A 18 -0.04 10.93 -1.22
N TYR A 19 0.33 11.44 -2.40
CA TYR A 19 1.72 11.79 -2.71
C TYR A 19 2.05 13.24 -2.42
N THR A 20 1.03 14.03 -2.03
CA THR A 20 1.01 15.50 -2.15
C THR A 20 1.14 15.96 -3.61
N ALA A 21 0.68 17.17 -3.93
CA ALA A 21 0.71 17.67 -5.31
C ALA A 21 2.10 17.57 -5.97
N PRO A 22 3.23 17.92 -5.32
CA PRO A 22 4.56 17.74 -5.91
C PRO A 22 4.92 16.29 -6.23
N GLY A 23 4.56 15.32 -5.37
CA GLY A 23 4.86 13.91 -5.61
C GLY A 23 4.01 13.32 -6.75
N ALA A 24 2.74 13.73 -6.83
CA ALA A 24 1.87 13.35 -7.94
C ALA A 24 2.36 13.93 -9.28
N GLN A 25 2.78 15.20 -9.29
CA GLN A 25 3.36 15.85 -10.46
C GLN A 25 4.67 15.19 -10.89
N ALA A 26 5.55 14.84 -9.96
CA ALA A 26 6.79 14.13 -10.25
C ALA A 26 6.53 12.76 -10.89
N SER A 27 5.53 12.02 -10.37
CA SER A 27 5.13 10.74 -10.94
C SER A 27 4.60 10.88 -12.38
N GLN A 28 3.78 11.90 -12.63
CA GLN A 28 3.28 12.19 -13.98
C GLN A 28 4.41 12.64 -14.93
N ALA A 29 5.30 13.52 -14.48
CA ALA A 29 6.44 13.96 -15.27
C ALA A 29 7.39 12.82 -15.64
N ALA A 30 7.54 11.82 -14.77
CA ALA A 30 8.31 10.61 -15.08
C ALA A 30 7.66 9.79 -16.21
N VAL A 31 6.34 9.62 -16.18
CA VAL A 31 5.59 8.98 -17.27
C VAL A 31 5.75 9.74 -18.58
N ASP A 32 5.55 11.06 -18.57
CA ASP A 32 5.65 11.91 -19.76
C ASP A 32 7.07 11.85 -20.37
N ALA A 33 8.11 11.81 -19.52
CA ALA A 33 9.49 11.70 -19.97
C ALA A 33 9.78 10.36 -20.66
N ILE A 34 9.20 9.27 -20.16
CA ILE A 34 9.35 7.93 -20.74
C ILE A 34 8.66 7.86 -22.10
N GLU A 35 7.45 8.40 -22.21
CA GLU A 35 6.72 8.48 -23.48
C GLU A 35 7.44 9.36 -24.49
N LYS A 36 7.97 10.52 -24.07
CA LYS A 36 8.77 11.39 -24.94
C LYS A 36 10.04 10.73 -25.46
N ALA A 37 10.62 9.80 -24.69
CA ALA A 37 11.76 8.99 -25.12
C ALA A 37 11.38 7.85 -26.08
N GLY A 38 10.11 7.70 -26.44
CA GLY A 38 9.61 6.59 -27.28
C GLY A 38 9.58 5.25 -26.56
N MET A 39 9.65 5.25 -25.23
CA MET A 39 9.63 4.05 -24.40
C MET A 39 8.22 3.80 -23.84
N SER A 40 7.97 2.59 -23.35
CA SER A 40 6.72 2.24 -22.67
C SER A 40 6.90 2.20 -21.15
N TRP A 41 5.84 2.53 -20.41
CA TRP A 41 5.81 2.43 -18.95
C TRP A 41 4.86 1.34 -18.45
N VAL A 42 5.11 0.87 -17.23
CA VAL A 42 4.19 0.04 -16.46
C VAL A 42 4.18 0.58 -15.03
N TYR A 43 3.01 0.92 -14.52
CA TYR A 43 2.87 1.40 -13.13
C TYR A 43 2.33 0.26 -12.28
N MET A 44 3.07 -0.24 -11.29
CA MET A 44 2.57 -1.30 -10.43
C MET A 44 1.77 -0.70 -9.27
N SER A 45 0.45 -0.80 -9.34
CA SER A 45 -0.42 -0.42 -8.25
C SER A 45 -0.55 -1.61 -7.29
N CYS A 46 0.24 -1.56 -6.21
CA CYS A 46 0.29 -2.58 -5.16
C CYS A 46 -0.19 -2.05 -3.80
N SER A 47 -0.62 -0.78 -3.75
CA SER A 47 -0.96 -0.07 -2.52
C SER A 47 0.19 -0.10 -1.50
N PHE A 48 -0.15 -0.04 -0.22
CA PHE A 48 0.78 -0.13 0.89
C PHE A 48 1.34 -1.53 1.11
N TRP A 49 2.59 -1.59 1.57
CA TRP A 49 3.24 -2.83 1.95
C TRP A 49 2.76 -3.32 3.31
N TYR A 50 2.06 -4.44 3.35
CA TYR A 50 1.30 -4.88 4.50
C TYR A 50 2.12 -4.95 5.80
N GLU A 51 3.17 -5.77 5.80
CA GLU A 51 4.02 -5.98 6.98
C GLU A 51 4.77 -4.71 7.42
N TYR A 52 5.20 -3.89 6.46
CA TYR A 52 5.79 -2.58 6.73
C TYR A 52 4.79 -1.70 7.47
N SER A 53 3.62 -1.50 6.88
CA SER A 53 2.62 -0.55 7.35
C SER A 53 2.05 -0.92 8.71
N LEU A 54 1.86 -2.21 8.96
CA LEU A 54 1.39 -2.71 10.25
C LEU A 54 2.47 -2.60 11.33
N ALA A 55 3.75 -2.74 10.99
CA ALA A 55 4.88 -2.63 11.92
C ALA A 55 5.40 -1.19 12.15
N MET A 56 4.99 -0.21 11.34
CA MET A 56 5.50 1.16 11.40
C MET A 56 4.97 1.99 12.59
N GLY A 57 3.84 1.60 13.17
CA GLY A 57 3.25 2.28 14.33
C GLY A 57 1.96 3.05 14.03
N GLU A 58 1.44 3.73 15.06
CA GLU A 58 0.14 4.40 15.07
C GLU A 58 -0.13 5.29 13.85
N PRO A 59 0.82 6.10 13.33
CA PRO A 59 0.57 6.98 12.20
C PRO A 59 0.30 6.26 10.86
N TRP A 60 0.55 4.95 10.75
CA TRP A 60 0.35 4.17 9.51
C TRP A 60 -1.01 3.45 9.50
N TYR A 61 -1.09 2.21 9.98
CA TYR A 61 -2.38 1.50 10.09
C TYR A 61 -3.12 1.74 11.41
N GLY A 62 -2.67 2.68 12.24
CA GLY A 62 -3.30 2.95 13.54
C GLY A 62 -2.79 2.05 14.67
N PHE A 63 -1.87 1.11 14.41
CA PHE A 63 -1.43 0.11 15.38
C PHE A 63 -0.19 0.52 16.14
N ASP A 64 -0.21 0.37 17.45
CA ASP A 64 0.94 0.33 18.33
C ASP A 64 0.97 -1.02 19.03
N ILE A 65 1.50 -2.02 18.32
CA ILE A 65 1.50 -3.43 18.72
C ILE A 65 2.22 -3.65 20.06
N PRO A 66 3.43 -3.10 20.30
CA PRO A 66 4.13 -3.28 21.58
C PRO A 66 3.32 -2.79 22.78
N ASN A 67 2.52 -1.73 22.61
CA ASN A 67 1.68 -1.17 23.66
C ASN A 67 0.22 -1.66 23.59
N LYS A 68 -0.10 -2.61 22.71
CA LYS A 68 -1.45 -3.15 22.49
C LYS A 68 -2.51 -2.06 22.33
N LYS A 69 -2.20 -1.06 21.50
CA LYS A 69 -3.13 0.03 21.17
C LYS A 69 -3.44 0.05 19.69
N VAL A 70 -4.69 0.35 19.35
CA VAL A 70 -5.08 0.64 17.97
C VAL A 70 -6.04 1.83 17.91
N THR A 71 -5.81 2.71 16.94
CA THR A 71 -6.75 3.77 16.56
C THR A 71 -7.43 3.35 15.25
N PHE A 72 -8.66 2.85 15.35
CA PHE A 72 -9.49 2.57 14.18
C PHE A 72 -9.93 3.87 13.50
N TYR A 73 -9.93 3.82 12.18
CA TYR A 73 -10.36 4.90 11.33
C TYR A 73 -11.85 4.74 11.07
N ASP A 74 -12.62 5.77 11.42
CA ASP A 74 -14.08 5.73 11.44
C ASP A 74 -14.59 4.57 12.31
N ASP A 75 -15.09 3.48 11.72
CA ASP A 75 -15.53 2.26 12.42
C ASP A 75 -14.55 1.08 12.29
N GLY A 76 -13.40 1.30 11.62
CA GLY A 76 -12.37 0.29 11.37
C GLY A 76 -12.73 -0.76 10.31
N LYS A 77 -13.83 -0.57 9.56
CA LYS A 77 -14.37 -1.55 8.60
C LYS A 77 -14.13 -1.21 7.12
N THR A 78 -13.67 -0.01 6.80
CA THR A 78 -13.26 0.29 5.42
C THR A 78 -12.13 -0.64 5.00
N ARG A 79 -12.33 -1.38 3.91
CA ARG A 79 -11.34 -2.30 3.34
C ARG A 79 -10.55 -1.62 2.23
N ILE A 80 -9.24 -1.88 2.24
CA ILE A 80 -8.32 -1.40 1.22
C ILE A 80 -7.49 -2.55 0.67
N ASN A 81 -7.03 -2.41 -0.57
CA ASN A 81 -6.01 -3.26 -1.13
C ASN A 81 -4.66 -3.00 -0.42
N THR A 82 -3.90 -4.05 -0.14
CA THR A 82 -2.53 -4.00 0.40
C THR A 82 -1.77 -5.24 -0.05
N SER A 83 -0.44 -5.12 -0.21
CA SER A 83 0.39 -6.19 -0.75
C SER A 83 1.58 -6.46 0.15
N THR A 84 2.04 -7.70 0.26
CA THR A 84 3.33 -8.00 0.90
C THR A 84 4.48 -7.60 -0.03
N TRP A 85 5.68 -7.41 0.53
CA TRP A 85 6.90 -7.24 -0.27
C TRP A 85 7.18 -8.45 -1.16
N ILE A 86 6.90 -9.64 -0.65
CA ILE A 86 7.10 -10.90 -1.37
C ILE A 86 6.21 -10.94 -2.61
N GLN A 87 4.92 -10.59 -2.48
CA GLN A 87 4.00 -10.56 -3.61
C GLN A 87 4.37 -9.50 -4.63
N CYS A 88 4.84 -8.33 -4.19
CA CYS A 88 5.36 -7.30 -5.09
C CYS A 88 6.57 -7.81 -5.88
N GLY A 89 7.49 -8.52 -5.22
CA GLY A 89 8.66 -9.14 -5.86
C GLY A 89 8.26 -10.23 -6.86
N ARG A 90 7.31 -11.11 -6.48
CA ARG A 90 6.74 -12.12 -7.37
C ARG A 90 6.08 -11.49 -8.59
N ALA A 91 5.26 -10.46 -8.41
CA ALA A 91 4.60 -9.74 -9.49
C ALA A 91 5.60 -9.15 -10.49
N ALA A 92 6.65 -8.47 -9.99
CA ALA A 92 7.68 -7.92 -10.84
C ALA A 92 8.46 -9.01 -11.61
N ALA A 93 8.84 -10.10 -10.93
CA ALA A 93 9.55 -11.22 -11.54
C ALA A 93 8.72 -11.92 -12.61
N GLN A 94 7.44 -12.20 -12.33
CA GLN A 94 6.54 -12.87 -13.27
C GLN A 94 6.24 -11.98 -14.48
N LEU A 95 5.95 -10.70 -14.28
CA LEU A 95 5.75 -9.76 -15.38
C LEU A 95 6.96 -9.74 -16.33
N LEU A 96 8.17 -9.70 -15.79
CA LEU A 96 9.40 -9.71 -16.59
C LEU A 96 9.70 -11.03 -17.29
N SER A 97 9.12 -12.13 -16.81
CA SER A 97 9.32 -13.46 -17.38
C SER A 97 8.37 -13.74 -18.55
N LEU A 98 7.37 -12.88 -18.77
CA LEU A 98 6.47 -12.96 -19.91
C LEU A 98 7.20 -12.61 -21.21
N LYS A 99 6.69 -13.14 -22.33
CA LYS A 99 7.10 -12.69 -23.66
C LYS A 99 6.79 -11.22 -23.84
N GLU A 100 7.57 -10.54 -24.68
CA GLU A 100 7.29 -9.15 -25.00
C GLU A 100 6.01 -8.99 -25.83
N LEU A 101 5.87 -9.84 -26.86
CA LEU A 101 4.75 -9.88 -27.79
C LEU A 101 4.24 -11.33 -27.93
N PRO A 102 2.98 -11.52 -28.39
CA PRO A 102 2.51 -12.83 -28.81
C PRO A 102 3.35 -13.36 -29.97
N ASP A 103 3.54 -14.67 -30.06
CA ASP A 103 4.30 -15.27 -31.17
C ASP A 103 3.59 -15.07 -32.51
N ASP A 104 2.25 -15.14 -32.51
CA ASP A 104 1.36 -14.92 -33.64
C ASP A 104 -0.04 -14.49 -33.18
N GLU A 105 -0.99 -14.35 -34.11
CA GLU A 105 -2.38 -13.94 -33.83
C GLU A 105 -3.19 -14.95 -33.00
N ASN A 106 -2.73 -16.20 -32.90
CA ASN A 106 -3.38 -17.27 -32.14
C ASN A 106 -2.77 -17.44 -30.74
N ASP A 107 -1.59 -16.86 -30.46
CA ASP A 107 -0.97 -16.89 -29.13
C ASP A 107 -1.76 -16.00 -28.14
N GLN A 108 -2.54 -16.66 -27.28
CA GLN A 108 -3.32 -16.02 -26.22
C GLN A 108 -2.56 -15.95 -24.88
N SER A 109 -1.28 -16.31 -24.85
CA SER A 109 -0.49 -16.24 -23.62
C SER A 109 -0.33 -14.79 -23.14
N PRO A 110 -0.20 -14.56 -21.82
CA PRO A 110 0.07 -13.23 -21.29
C PRO A 110 1.42 -12.71 -21.79
N THR A 111 1.43 -11.45 -22.24
CA THR A 111 2.65 -10.78 -22.73
C THR A 111 2.80 -9.41 -22.08
N ILE A 112 4.04 -8.92 -21.99
CA ILE A 112 4.33 -7.60 -21.42
C ILE A 112 3.60 -6.49 -22.19
N SER A 113 3.42 -6.65 -23.52
CA SER A 113 2.69 -5.70 -24.34
C SER A 113 1.25 -5.42 -23.87
N GLN A 114 0.62 -6.34 -23.13
CA GLN A 114 -0.71 -6.14 -22.57
C GLN A 114 -0.75 -5.00 -21.53
N TRP A 115 0.39 -4.70 -20.88
CA TRP A 115 0.55 -3.65 -19.86
C TRP A 115 1.36 -2.43 -20.32
N ARG A 116 1.80 -2.35 -21.58
CA ARG A 116 2.48 -1.14 -22.08
C ARG A 116 1.59 0.09 -21.91
N ASN A 117 2.13 1.09 -21.25
CA ASN A 117 1.48 2.36 -20.90
C ASN A 117 0.20 2.15 -20.08
N LYS A 118 0.23 1.17 -19.18
CA LYS A 118 -0.90 0.82 -18.30
C LYS A 118 -0.45 0.57 -16.88
N ILE A 119 -1.45 0.53 -16.01
CA ILE A 119 -1.31 0.19 -14.61
C ILE A 119 -1.46 -1.33 -14.47
N LEU A 120 -0.53 -1.93 -13.74
CA LEU A 120 -0.55 -3.32 -13.29
C LEU A 120 -1.08 -3.35 -11.86
N TYR A 121 -2.36 -3.68 -11.71
CA TYR A 121 -2.99 -3.81 -10.39
C TYR A 121 -2.73 -5.19 -9.79
N ILE A 122 -2.11 -5.23 -8.61
CA ILE A 122 -1.92 -6.45 -7.83
C ILE A 122 -2.26 -6.17 -6.37
N SER A 123 -2.67 -7.20 -5.64
CA SER A 123 -2.96 -7.09 -4.21
C SER A 123 -2.67 -8.41 -3.53
N SER A 124 -2.17 -8.41 -2.30
CA SER A 124 -2.17 -9.61 -1.47
C SER A 124 -3.53 -9.78 -0.79
N PHE A 125 -4.06 -8.69 -0.25
CA PHE A 125 -5.25 -8.71 0.59
C PHE A 125 -6.17 -7.51 0.32
N LEU A 126 -7.49 -7.71 0.50
CA LEU A 126 -8.48 -6.64 0.62
C LEU A 126 -9.06 -6.69 2.04
N VAL A 127 -8.54 -5.87 2.95
CA VAL A 127 -8.75 -5.98 4.41
C VAL A 127 -8.95 -4.63 5.08
N SER A 128 -9.62 -4.62 6.23
CA SER A 128 -9.80 -3.46 7.09
C SER A 128 -8.91 -3.50 8.33
N GLN A 129 -8.86 -2.43 9.12
CA GLN A 129 -8.14 -2.44 10.40
C GLN A 129 -8.72 -3.46 11.39
N ARG A 130 -10.03 -3.72 11.36
CA ARG A 130 -10.64 -4.79 12.16
C ARG A 130 -10.11 -6.17 11.76
N ASP A 131 -10.08 -6.47 10.45
CA ASP A 131 -9.51 -7.73 9.95
C ASP A 131 -8.04 -7.88 10.42
N MET A 132 -7.27 -6.78 10.37
CA MET A 132 -5.88 -6.75 10.85
C MET A 132 -5.76 -7.02 12.35
N LEU A 133 -6.58 -6.38 13.20
CA LEU A 133 -6.52 -6.61 14.65
C LEU A 133 -6.91 -8.05 15.02
N ASP A 134 -7.89 -8.63 14.33
CA ASP A 134 -8.26 -10.04 14.51
C ASP A 134 -7.09 -10.98 14.22
N SER A 135 -6.30 -10.69 13.18
CA SER A 135 -5.10 -11.47 12.86
C SER A 135 -3.97 -11.23 13.86
N VAL A 136 -3.77 -9.99 14.31
CA VAL A 136 -2.80 -9.66 15.38
C VAL A 136 -3.13 -10.39 16.68
N HIS A 137 -4.42 -10.50 17.02
CA HIS A 137 -4.88 -11.29 18.16
C HIS A 137 -4.49 -12.76 18.06
N LYS A 138 -4.67 -13.38 16.89
CA LYS A 138 -4.22 -14.76 16.67
C LYS A 138 -2.70 -14.90 16.84
N ALA A 139 -1.93 -13.96 16.28
CA ALA A 139 -0.47 -13.99 16.33
C ALA A 139 0.06 -13.85 17.78
N LEU A 140 -0.60 -13.04 18.60
CA LEU A 140 -0.19 -12.76 19.99
C LEU A 140 -0.90 -13.59 21.05
N GLY A 141 -1.94 -14.35 20.68
CA GLY A 141 -2.84 -15.01 21.64
C GLY A 141 -3.58 -14.01 22.55
N THR A 142 -3.98 -12.85 22.00
CA THR A 142 -4.69 -11.79 22.73
C THR A 142 -6.13 -11.63 22.23
N THR A 143 -6.90 -10.77 22.88
CA THR A 143 -8.28 -10.41 22.53
C THR A 143 -8.47 -8.90 22.64
N ASP A 144 -9.63 -8.39 22.19
CA ASP A 144 -9.98 -6.97 22.32
C ASP A 144 -9.85 -6.45 23.77
N SER A 145 -10.10 -7.28 24.79
CA SER A 145 -9.97 -6.87 26.20
C SER A 145 -8.53 -6.63 26.64
N ASP A 146 -7.55 -7.13 25.89
CA ASP A 146 -6.13 -6.89 26.14
C ASP A 146 -5.62 -5.62 25.45
N TRP A 147 -6.48 -4.93 24.68
CA TRP A 147 -6.11 -3.82 23.80
C TRP A 147 -6.86 -2.53 24.14
N GLN A 148 -6.16 -1.40 23.99
CA GLN A 148 -6.78 -0.08 23.94
C GLN A 148 -7.26 0.19 22.52
N ILE A 149 -8.57 0.17 22.30
CA ILE A 149 -9.20 0.42 21.00
C ILE A 149 -9.83 1.82 21.02
N GLU A 150 -9.28 2.71 20.19
CA GLU A 150 -9.78 4.06 19.97
C GLU A 150 -10.33 4.21 18.55
N TYR A 151 -11.09 5.28 18.32
CA TYR A 151 -11.69 5.58 17.03
C TYR A 151 -11.45 7.03 16.67
N GLU A 152 -11.11 7.28 15.42
CA GLU A 152 -10.89 8.63 14.90
C GLU A 152 -11.44 8.77 13.48
N PRO A 153 -12.19 9.84 13.17
CA PRO A 153 -12.65 10.09 11.82
C PRO A 153 -11.49 10.22 10.82
N THR A 154 -11.58 9.54 9.68
CA THR A 154 -10.51 9.53 8.67
C THR A 154 -10.17 10.94 8.17
N ASP A 155 -11.17 11.80 7.98
CA ASP A 155 -10.97 13.16 7.46
C ASP A 155 -10.28 14.09 8.48
N VAL A 156 -10.58 13.91 9.77
CA VAL A 156 -9.91 14.62 10.86
C VAL A 156 -8.45 14.18 10.94
N ARG A 157 -8.21 12.86 10.89
CA ARG A 157 -6.86 12.28 10.89
C ARG A 157 -6.03 12.75 9.70
N PHE A 158 -6.63 12.79 8.51
CA PHE A 158 -6.00 13.30 7.30
C PHE A 158 -5.55 14.76 7.46
N LYS A 159 -6.47 15.64 7.87
CA LYS A 159 -6.16 17.07 8.10
C LYS A 159 -5.06 17.23 9.14
N ARG A 160 -5.11 16.49 10.25
CA ARG A 160 -4.06 16.52 11.27
C ARG A 160 -2.70 16.07 10.72
N GLY A 161 -2.67 14.99 9.94
CA GLY A 161 -1.44 14.53 9.28
C GLY A 161 -0.85 15.60 8.36
N GLN A 162 -1.70 16.29 7.58
CA GLN A 162 -1.26 17.40 6.73
C GLN A 162 -0.66 18.56 7.53
N GLU A 163 -1.28 18.96 8.65
CA GLU A 163 -0.73 20.02 9.51
C GLU A 163 0.61 19.62 10.13
N ILE A 164 0.75 18.37 10.58
CA ILE A 164 2.02 17.86 11.10
C ILE A 164 3.08 17.88 10.00
N PHE A 165 2.74 17.44 8.79
CA PHE A 165 3.69 17.40 7.67
C PHE A 165 4.21 18.78 7.26
N LYS A 166 3.37 19.82 7.33
CA LYS A 166 3.77 21.22 7.07
C LYS A 166 4.88 21.72 8.00
N THR A 167 5.03 21.12 9.18
CA THR A 167 6.13 21.45 10.11
C THR A 167 7.45 20.76 9.75
N GLY A 168 7.48 19.99 8.66
CA GLY A 168 8.64 19.21 8.23
C GLY A 168 8.68 17.78 8.78
N ASN A 169 7.75 17.43 9.66
CA ASN A 169 7.67 16.11 10.28
C ASN A 169 7.05 15.06 9.34
N VAL A 170 7.89 14.12 8.89
CA VAL A 170 7.52 13.03 7.96
C VAL A 170 6.46 12.07 8.49
N VAL A 171 6.27 12.00 9.82
CA VAL A 171 5.19 11.20 10.40
C VAL A 171 3.82 11.74 9.97
N GLY A 172 3.69 13.06 9.82
CA GLY A 172 2.46 13.68 9.30
C GLY A 172 2.13 13.22 7.88
N PHE A 173 3.15 13.00 7.04
CA PHE A 173 2.96 12.46 5.69
C PHE A 173 2.39 11.04 5.73
N GLY A 174 2.95 10.17 6.58
CA GLY A 174 2.38 8.83 6.82
C GLY A 174 0.92 8.91 7.28
N MET A 175 0.65 9.69 8.34
CA MET A 175 -0.70 9.85 8.89
C MET A 175 -1.72 10.30 7.83
N ALA A 176 -1.39 11.31 7.03
CA ALA A 176 -2.27 11.78 5.96
C ALA A 176 -2.44 10.73 4.85
N MET A 177 -1.34 10.16 4.37
CA MET A 177 -1.35 9.19 3.28
C MET A 177 -2.23 7.97 3.59
N TYR A 178 -2.05 7.36 4.77
CA TYR A 178 -2.80 6.16 5.15
C TYR A 178 -4.28 6.46 5.41
N SER A 179 -4.58 7.49 6.22
CA SER A 179 -5.97 7.87 6.49
C SER A 179 -6.76 8.16 5.22
N ARG A 180 -6.16 8.83 4.23
CA ARG A 180 -6.83 9.16 2.96
C ARG A 180 -7.24 7.94 2.15
N VAL A 181 -6.44 6.88 2.13
CA VAL A 181 -6.75 5.64 1.40
C VAL A 181 -7.86 4.85 2.09
N PHE A 182 -8.00 4.99 3.41
CA PHE A 182 -9.08 4.41 4.21
C PHE A 182 -10.40 5.22 4.21
N TYR A 183 -10.50 6.30 3.43
CA TYR A 183 -11.77 7.00 3.30
C TYR A 183 -12.88 6.02 2.84
N PRO A 184 -14.08 6.07 3.44
CA PRO A 184 -15.18 5.14 3.14
C PRO A 184 -15.89 5.49 1.82
N ASN A 185 -15.11 5.74 0.76
CA ASN A 185 -15.58 6.12 -0.58
C ASN A 185 -15.16 5.14 -1.68
N GLY A 186 -14.50 4.04 -1.31
CA GLY A 186 -14.05 2.99 -2.25
C GLY A 186 -12.78 3.33 -3.03
N ASP A 187 -12.08 4.43 -2.71
CA ASP A 187 -10.81 4.78 -3.36
C ASP A 187 -9.70 3.77 -3.08
N GLY A 188 -9.66 3.20 -1.87
CA GLY A 188 -8.69 2.18 -1.48
C GLY A 188 -8.96 0.78 -2.01
N ASN A 189 -10.11 0.54 -2.66
CA ASN A 189 -10.49 -0.75 -3.24
C ASN A 189 -10.46 -0.67 -4.78
N PHE A 190 -9.26 -0.69 -5.35
CA PHE A 190 -9.10 -0.65 -6.80
C PHE A 190 -9.47 -1.98 -7.47
N GLU A 191 -9.41 -3.10 -6.75
CA GLU A 191 -9.76 -4.40 -7.34
C GLU A 191 -11.24 -4.48 -7.74
N SER A 192 -12.12 -3.79 -7.02
CA SER A 192 -13.54 -3.68 -7.39
C SER A 192 -13.78 -2.91 -8.70
N LYS A 193 -12.85 -2.03 -9.08
CA LYS A 193 -12.96 -1.15 -10.26
C LYS A 193 -12.24 -1.74 -11.48
N TYR A 194 -11.06 -2.31 -11.28
CA TYR A 194 -10.15 -2.70 -12.38
C TYR A 194 -9.82 -4.20 -12.43
N GLY A 195 -10.16 -4.95 -11.37
CA GLY A 195 -9.65 -6.31 -11.18
C GLY A 195 -8.16 -6.37 -10.85
N LEU A 196 -7.64 -7.57 -10.69
CA LEU A 196 -6.23 -7.84 -10.37
C LEU A 196 -5.55 -8.67 -11.46
N ALA A 197 -4.28 -8.36 -11.72
CA ALA A 197 -3.42 -9.15 -12.59
C ALA A 197 -2.89 -10.43 -11.92
N ASN A 198 -3.16 -10.65 -10.62
CA ASN A 198 -2.64 -11.78 -9.85
C ASN A 198 -2.77 -13.12 -10.58
N LYS A 199 -3.99 -13.47 -11.03
CA LYS A 199 -4.24 -14.74 -11.72
C LYS A 199 -3.49 -14.83 -13.05
N VAL A 200 -3.46 -13.73 -13.81
CA VAL A 200 -2.78 -13.68 -15.12
C VAL A 200 -1.28 -13.87 -14.95
N LEU A 201 -0.70 -13.33 -13.88
CA LEU A 201 0.71 -13.48 -13.51
C LEU A 201 1.01 -14.78 -12.74
N GLY A 202 0.00 -15.62 -12.47
CA GLY A 202 0.17 -16.84 -11.67
C GLY A 202 0.64 -16.59 -10.24
N LEU A 203 0.28 -15.45 -9.64
CA LEU A 203 0.66 -15.14 -8.27
C LEU A 203 -0.14 -16.01 -7.29
N PRO A 204 0.50 -16.59 -6.27
CA PRO A 204 -0.20 -17.39 -5.28
C PRO A 204 -1.08 -16.51 -4.39
N GLU A 205 -2.14 -17.10 -3.84
CA GLU A 205 -2.83 -16.52 -2.69
C GLU A 205 -1.91 -16.63 -1.46
N GLU A 206 -1.79 -15.55 -0.71
CA GLU A 206 -0.94 -15.49 0.48
C GLU A 206 -1.75 -15.74 1.74
N ASP A 207 -1.09 -16.26 2.77
CA ASP A 207 -1.70 -16.41 4.09
C ASP A 207 -1.63 -15.07 4.84
N PHE A 208 -2.79 -14.54 5.18
CA PHE A 208 -2.92 -13.27 5.89
C PHE A 208 -2.39 -13.33 7.33
N ASP A 209 -2.59 -14.45 8.02
CA ASP A 209 -2.14 -14.63 9.40
C ASP A 209 -0.61 -14.79 9.45
N GLU A 210 0.02 -15.44 8.47
CA GLU A 210 1.48 -15.48 8.37
C GLU A 210 2.10 -14.11 8.09
N ALA A 211 1.52 -13.34 7.16
CA ALA A 211 1.99 -11.98 6.88
C ALA A 211 1.84 -11.06 8.12
N THR A 212 0.76 -11.24 8.88
CA THR A 212 0.53 -10.52 10.14
C THR A 212 1.54 -10.89 11.21
N LYS A 213 1.86 -12.18 11.34
CA LYS A 213 2.87 -12.65 12.28
C LYS A 213 4.24 -12.00 12.03
N LEU A 214 4.67 -11.91 10.76
CA LEU A 214 5.90 -11.20 10.40
C LEU A 214 5.85 -9.72 10.82
N ALA A 215 4.72 -9.05 10.59
CA ALA A 215 4.54 -7.65 10.98
C ALA A 215 4.63 -7.45 12.51
N VAL A 216 4.03 -8.37 13.28
CA VAL A 216 4.12 -8.38 14.75
C VAL A 216 5.56 -8.55 15.20
N GLU A 217 6.28 -9.54 14.67
CA GLU A 217 7.71 -9.77 14.98
C GLU A 217 8.56 -8.53 14.67
N MET A 218 8.30 -7.86 13.53
CA MET A 218 8.96 -6.62 13.17
C MET A 218 8.65 -5.48 14.15
N ALA A 219 7.39 -5.34 14.56
CA ALA A 219 6.96 -4.31 15.50
C ALA A 219 7.58 -4.49 16.89
N GLU A 220 7.55 -5.72 17.43
CA GLU A 220 8.18 -6.08 18.70
C GLU A 220 9.70 -5.90 18.65
N ALA A 221 10.31 -6.16 17.48
CA ALA A 221 11.71 -5.89 17.26
C ALA A 221 12.02 -4.38 17.16
N GLY A 222 11.05 -3.46 17.21
CA GLY A 222 11.27 -2.01 17.15
C GLY A 222 11.47 -1.45 15.75
N PHE A 223 10.90 -2.08 14.71
CA PHE A 223 11.03 -1.66 13.31
C PHE A 223 10.58 -0.21 13.06
N GLY A 224 9.36 0.14 13.48
CA GLY A 224 8.78 1.48 13.27
C GLY A 224 9.63 2.62 13.84
N PRO A 225 9.95 2.62 15.14
CA PRO A 225 10.78 3.66 15.76
C PRO A 225 12.14 3.86 15.07
N ARG A 226 12.87 2.77 14.79
CA ARG A 226 14.16 2.85 14.07
C ARG A 226 14.01 3.43 12.67
N ARG A 227 12.92 3.08 11.98
CA ARG A 227 12.68 3.56 10.62
C ARG A 227 12.32 5.04 10.60
N ILE A 228 11.51 5.51 11.54
CA ILE A 228 11.16 6.93 11.69
C ILE A 228 12.42 7.76 11.98
N GLU A 229 13.30 7.29 12.86
CA GLU A 229 14.58 7.93 13.14
C GLU A 229 15.44 8.06 11.87
N THR A 230 15.58 6.96 11.12
CA THR A 230 16.33 6.94 9.86
C THR A 230 15.78 7.93 8.83
N ILE A 231 14.46 7.96 8.63
CA ILE A 231 13.83 8.86 7.64
C ILE A 231 13.96 10.31 8.07
N SER A 232 13.85 10.59 9.36
CA SER A 232 13.97 11.96 9.90
C SER A 232 15.38 12.52 9.74
N ALA A 233 16.42 11.67 9.84
CA ALA A 233 17.82 12.07 9.68
C ALA A 233 18.20 12.48 8.24
N LEU A 234 17.49 12.01 7.21
CA LEU A 234 17.77 12.31 5.80
C LEU A 234 17.38 13.74 5.36
N ARG A 235 16.82 14.56 6.26
CA ARG A 235 16.38 15.94 5.98
C ARG A 235 17.34 17.02 6.51
N HIS A 236 18.50 16.63 7.04
CA HIS A 236 19.62 17.50 7.38
C HIS A 236 20.75 17.35 6.36
#